data_AF-A0A176FTB2-F1
#
_entry.id   AF-A0A176FTB2-F1
#
_cell.length_a   1.000
_cell.length_b   1.000
_cell.length_c   1.000
_cell.angle_alpha   90.00
_cell.angle_beta   90.00
_cell.angle_gamma   90.00
#
_symmetry.space_group_name_H-M   'P 1'
#
loop_
_entity.id
_entity.type
_entity.pdbx_description
1 polymer ?
#
loop_
_entity_poly.entity_id
_entity_poly.type
_entity_poly.pdbx_seq_one_letter_code
_entity_poly.pdbx_strand_id
1 'polypeptide(L)'
;MVSIGTHNGHLSEGERTMIDWIKSFLSKRRTESSSTNTAQDIELLKLFEVFLADRMEEFYPLVRNAFATLLDACFPDGFKGLHIVVFLDDPAFSFRLFSQGKNDVWTNEPEAVEIFNDTISRLWPIVTQGELDQYTIWEDDPKWGRQMALEQPLDKLNIQKIVLPWFKKILSETRGDFSYPITASVHDVTMPVEI
;
A
#
# COMPACT_ATOMS: atom_id res chain seq x y z
N MET A 1 -40.34 -62.42 13.40
CA MET A 1 -41.47 -61.58 13.84
C MET A 1 -40.86 -60.43 14.65
N VAL A 2 -41.07 -59.19 14.16
CA VAL A 2 -40.80 -57.85 14.74
C VAL A 2 -39.35 -57.32 14.90
N SER A 3 -38.99 -56.49 13.92
CA SER A 3 -38.34 -55.16 13.88
C SER A 3 -37.55 -54.53 15.05
N ILE A 4 -36.38 -53.98 14.68
CA ILE A 4 -35.64 -52.86 15.28
C ILE A 4 -35.45 -51.81 14.16
N GLY A 5 -35.51 -50.52 14.48
CA GLY A 5 -34.72 -49.52 13.74
C GLY A 5 -35.47 -48.24 13.33
N THR A 6 -35.23 -47.19 14.10
CA THR A 6 -35.68 -45.81 13.96
C THR A 6 -35.10 -45.08 12.74
N HIS A 7 -35.88 -44.10 12.27
CA HIS A 7 -35.56 -43.03 11.31
C HIS A 7 -34.10 -42.54 11.32
N ASN A 8 -33.57 -42.18 10.14
CA ASN A 8 -33.14 -40.80 9.89
C ASN A 8 -32.93 -40.46 8.41
N GLY A 9 -33.54 -39.33 8.03
CA GLY A 9 -33.04 -38.28 7.14
C GLY A 9 -32.29 -38.69 5.87
N HIS A 10 -32.99 -38.63 4.75
CA HIS A 10 -32.40 -38.57 3.41
C HIS A 10 -31.86 -37.15 3.19
N LEU A 11 -30.54 -36.96 3.27
CA LEU A 11 -29.86 -35.72 2.87
C LEU A 11 -29.54 -35.80 1.37
N SER A 12 -29.85 -34.69 0.69
CA SER A 12 -29.73 -34.44 -0.75
C SER A 12 -28.27 -34.53 -1.23
N GLU A 13 -28.05 -34.96 -2.47
CA GLU A 13 -26.73 -35.05 -3.12
C GLU A 13 -25.95 -33.72 -3.15
N GLY A 14 -26.62 -32.57 -2.97
CA GLY A 14 -25.99 -31.24 -2.89
C GLY A 14 -25.28 -30.92 -1.57
N GLU A 15 -25.56 -31.63 -0.48
CA GLU A 15 -24.95 -31.35 0.85
C GLU A 15 -23.70 -32.19 1.13
N ARG A 16 -23.50 -33.29 0.40
CA ARG A 16 -22.29 -34.13 0.54
C ARG A 16 -21.06 -33.51 -0.09
N THR A 17 -21.22 -32.82 -1.22
CA THR A 17 -20.11 -32.16 -1.94
C THR A 17 -19.53 -30.97 -1.17
N MET A 18 -20.36 -30.22 -0.42
CA MET A 18 -19.91 -29.08 0.36
C MET A 18 -19.17 -29.51 1.64
N ILE A 19 -19.58 -30.60 2.30
CA ILE A 19 -18.89 -31.13 3.49
C ILE A 19 -17.57 -31.81 3.13
N ASP A 20 -17.47 -32.46 1.96
CA ASP A 20 -16.21 -33.04 1.48
C ASP A 20 -15.19 -31.96 1.07
N TRP A 21 -15.65 -30.80 0.57
CA TRP A 21 -14.78 -29.63 0.33
C TRP A 21 -14.23 -29.03 1.63
N ILE A 22 -15.06 -28.92 2.67
CA ILE A 22 -14.65 -28.39 3.99
C ILE A 22 -13.70 -29.35 4.71
N LYS A 23 -13.89 -30.67 4.56
CA LYS A 23 -12.98 -31.67 5.13
C LYS A 23 -11.65 -31.75 4.37
N SER A 24 -11.62 -31.40 3.08
CA SER A 24 -10.39 -31.27 2.30
C SER A 24 -9.47 -30.16 2.81
N PHE A 25 -10.01 -29.08 3.37
CA PHE A 25 -9.21 -28.00 3.97
C PHE A 25 -8.70 -28.32 5.38
N LEU A 26 -9.38 -29.21 6.10
CA LEU A 26 -9.09 -29.47 7.53
C LEU A 26 -8.25 -30.72 7.79
N SER A 27 -7.81 -31.44 6.76
CA SER A 27 -7.04 -32.68 6.91
C SER A 27 -5.76 -32.70 6.07
N LYS A 28 -4.81 -31.82 6.40
CA LYS A 28 -3.37 -32.15 6.39
C LYS A 28 -2.57 -31.18 7.27
N ARG A 29 -2.62 -31.42 8.58
CA ARG A 29 -1.50 -31.11 9.48
C ARG A 29 -0.35 -32.04 9.14
N ARG A 30 0.79 -31.49 8.72
CA ARG A 30 2.09 -32.10 9.00
C ARG A 30 3.01 -30.99 9.49
N THR A 31 3.47 -31.19 10.71
CA THR A 31 4.61 -30.51 11.31
C THR A 31 5.83 -30.80 10.44
N GLU A 32 6.13 -29.88 9.52
CA GLU A 32 7.43 -29.76 8.88
C GLU A 32 7.90 -28.35 9.24
N SER A 33 8.89 -28.27 10.13
CA SER A 33 9.77 -27.11 10.16
C SER A 33 10.41 -27.03 8.77
N SER A 34 9.90 -26.17 7.91
CA SER A 34 10.34 -26.13 6.52
C SER A 34 10.24 -24.73 5.99
N SER A 35 11.42 -24.22 5.63
CA SER A 35 11.71 -23.01 4.87
C SER A 35 11.14 -23.07 3.45
N THR A 36 9.84 -23.34 3.29
CA THR A 36 9.20 -23.59 1.99
C THR A 36 7.87 -22.84 1.90
N ASN A 37 7.93 -21.58 1.48
CA ASN A 37 6.93 -21.05 0.54
C ASN A 37 7.35 -19.79 -0.21
N THR A 38 8.65 -19.63 -0.45
CA THR A 38 9.22 -18.48 -1.19
C THR A 38 8.52 -18.20 -2.52
N ALA A 39 8.01 -19.24 -3.21
CA ALA A 39 7.27 -19.07 -4.45
C ALA A 39 5.89 -18.39 -4.26
N GLN A 40 5.16 -18.74 -3.20
CA GLN A 40 3.87 -18.13 -2.86
C GLN A 40 4.09 -16.68 -2.37
N ASP A 41 5.11 -16.45 -1.55
CA ASP A 41 5.43 -15.11 -1.06
C ASP A 41 5.82 -14.17 -2.21
N ILE A 42 6.62 -14.67 -3.16
CA ILE A 42 6.97 -13.94 -4.39
C ILE A 42 5.72 -13.66 -5.23
N GLU A 43 4.77 -14.58 -5.29
CA GLU A 43 3.52 -14.39 -6.03
C GLU A 43 2.63 -13.32 -5.37
N LEU A 44 2.46 -13.36 -4.06
CA LEU A 44 1.72 -12.35 -3.30
C LEU A 44 2.34 -10.95 -3.44
N LEU A 45 3.67 -10.86 -3.38
CA LEU A 45 4.37 -9.59 -3.60
C LEU A 45 4.12 -9.03 -5.01
N LYS A 46 4.17 -9.87 -6.05
CA LYS A 46 3.86 -9.45 -7.43
C LYS A 46 2.41 -9.01 -7.59
N LEU A 47 1.47 -9.72 -6.96
CA LEU A 47 0.06 -9.33 -6.98
C LEU A 47 -0.16 -7.99 -6.28
N PHE A 48 0.52 -7.75 -5.16
CA PHE A 48 0.49 -6.47 -4.47
C PHE A 48 1.12 -5.34 -5.30
N GLU A 49 2.24 -5.60 -5.99
CA GLU A 49 2.86 -4.64 -6.93
C GLU A 49 1.88 -4.22 -8.03
N VAL A 50 1.18 -5.19 -8.63
CA VAL A 50 0.16 -4.92 -9.67
C VAL A 50 -1.01 -4.12 -9.08
N PHE A 51 -1.53 -4.53 -7.92
CA PHE A 51 -2.61 -3.83 -7.24
C PHE A 51 -2.23 -2.38 -6.91
N LEU A 52 -1.03 -2.15 -6.38
CA LEU A 52 -0.55 -0.81 -6.07
C LEU A 52 -0.40 0.04 -7.33
N ALA A 53 0.09 -0.54 -8.44
CA ALA A 53 0.20 0.15 -9.71
C ALA A 53 -1.18 0.57 -10.25
N ASP A 54 -2.17 -0.32 -10.18
CA ASP A 54 -3.56 -0.03 -10.59
C ASP A 54 -4.15 1.11 -9.75
N ARG A 55 -3.93 1.09 -8.43
CA ARG A 55 -4.32 2.19 -7.54
C ARG A 55 -3.62 3.50 -7.92
N MET A 56 -2.32 3.47 -8.20
CA MET A 56 -1.58 4.67 -8.60
C MET A 56 -2.08 5.26 -9.93
N GLU A 57 -2.55 4.44 -10.87
CA GLU A 57 -3.20 4.92 -12.10
C GLU A 57 -4.60 5.48 -11.85
N GLU A 58 -5.37 4.93 -10.89
CA GLU A 58 -6.67 5.50 -10.47
C GLU A 58 -6.51 6.90 -9.86
N PHE A 59 -5.51 7.09 -9.00
CA PHE A 59 -5.24 8.38 -8.34
C PHE A 59 -4.51 9.38 -9.25
N TYR A 60 -3.91 8.90 -10.34
CA TYR A 60 -3.07 9.69 -11.25
C TYR A 60 -3.72 11.02 -11.68
N PRO A 61 -4.97 11.07 -12.17
CA PRO A 61 -5.54 12.30 -12.69
C PRO A 61 -5.68 13.38 -11.61
N LEU A 62 -6.06 12.99 -10.39
CA LEU A 62 -6.27 13.91 -9.28
C LEU A 62 -4.94 14.51 -8.80
N VAL A 63 -3.93 13.66 -8.66
CA VAL A 63 -2.58 14.09 -8.24
C VAL A 63 -1.92 14.95 -9.32
N ARG A 64 -2.02 14.54 -10.59
CA ARG A 64 -1.58 15.35 -11.73
C ARG A 64 -2.23 16.73 -11.73
N ASN A 65 -3.54 16.80 -11.56
CA ASN A 65 -4.27 18.08 -11.55
C ASN A 65 -3.84 18.96 -10.37
N ALA A 66 -3.60 18.38 -9.19
CA ALA A 66 -3.08 19.14 -8.05
C ALA A 66 -1.69 19.74 -8.35
N PHE A 67 -0.80 18.97 -9.00
CA PHE A 67 0.50 19.49 -9.46
C PHE A 67 0.32 20.60 -10.51
N ALA A 68 -0.56 20.42 -11.49
CA ALA A 68 -0.81 21.46 -12.50
C ALA A 68 -1.26 22.79 -11.85
N THR A 69 -2.21 22.73 -10.92
CA THR A 69 -2.68 23.91 -10.18
C THR A 69 -1.55 24.57 -9.37
N LEU A 70 -0.74 23.77 -8.69
CA LEU A 70 0.39 24.28 -7.92
C LEU A 70 1.43 24.96 -8.81
N LEU A 71 1.79 24.35 -9.93
CA LEU A 71 2.88 24.84 -10.80
C LEU A 71 2.46 26.06 -11.65
N ASP A 72 1.17 26.32 -11.79
CA ASP A 72 0.60 27.55 -12.35
C ASP A 72 0.49 28.70 -11.31
N ALA A 73 0.70 28.40 -10.02
CA ALA A 73 0.60 29.40 -8.96
C ALA A 73 1.76 30.40 -8.99
N CYS A 74 1.50 31.60 -8.47
CA CYS A 74 2.54 32.61 -8.26
C CYS A 74 3.35 32.31 -7.00
N PHE A 75 4.66 32.12 -7.16
CA PHE A 75 5.58 31.92 -6.05
C PHE A 75 6.28 33.23 -5.65
N PRO A 76 6.60 33.42 -4.36
CA PRO A 76 7.21 34.64 -3.86
C PRO A 76 8.64 34.84 -4.36
N ASP A 77 9.12 36.08 -4.34
CA ASP A 77 10.50 36.42 -4.69
C ASP A 77 11.53 35.66 -3.84
N GLY A 78 12.54 35.10 -4.51
CA GLY A 78 13.60 34.32 -3.85
C GLY A 78 13.18 32.91 -3.46
N PHE A 79 12.09 32.41 -4.04
CA PHE A 79 11.80 30.98 -4.10
C PHE A 79 12.94 30.22 -4.78
N LYS A 80 13.32 29.08 -4.20
CA LYS A 80 14.48 28.28 -4.65
C LYS A 80 14.08 26.93 -5.24
N GLY A 81 12.92 26.39 -4.87
CA GLY A 81 12.45 25.12 -5.43
C GLY A 81 11.44 24.39 -4.54
N LEU A 82 11.00 23.24 -5.05
CA LEU A 82 10.11 22.30 -4.38
C LEU A 82 10.85 20.99 -4.07
N HIS A 83 10.43 20.35 -2.99
CA HIS A 83 10.90 19.04 -2.58
C HIS A 83 9.72 18.13 -2.22
N ILE A 84 9.61 17.00 -2.90
CA ILE A 84 8.64 15.95 -2.64
C ILE A 84 9.25 14.98 -1.63
N VAL A 85 8.60 14.81 -0.49
CA VAL A 85 8.99 13.84 0.53
C VAL A 85 7.97 12.73 0.52
N VAL A 86 8.39 11.53 0.13
CA VAL A 86 7.57 10.32 0.19
C VAL A 86 7.81 9.65 1.53
N PHE A 87 6.76 9.35 2.26
CA PHE A 87 6.78 8.62 3.52
C PHE A 87 6.32 7.19 3.25
N LEU A 88 7.13 6.21 3.66
CA LEU A 88 6.66 4.84 3.76
C LEU A 88 5.78 4.77 5.01
N ASP A 89 4.47 4.66 4.80
CA ASP A 89 3.44 4.67 5.84
C ASP A 89 2.56 3.43 5.67
N ASP A 90 2.24 2.72 6.74
CA ASP A 90 1.26 1.63 6.66
C ASP A 90 -0.13 2.18 6.28
N PRO A 91 -0.82 1.60 5.28
CA PRO A 91 -0.54 0.33 4.61
C PRO A 91 0.10 0.45 3.20
N ALA A 92 0.71 1.58 2.84
CA ALA A 92 1.51 1.74 1.61
C ALA A 92 2.58 2.85 1.70
N PHE A 93 2.27 4.00 1.12
CA PHE A 93 3.10 5.21 1.19
C PHE A 93 2.19 6.42 1.15
N SER A 94 2.64 7.56 1.66
CA SER A 94 2.08 8.89 1.43
C SER A 94 3.15 9.85 0.95
N PHE A 95 2.79 11.08 0.59
CA PHE A 95 3.81 12.10 0.34
C PHE A 95 3.32 13.50 0.70
N ARG A 96 4.29 14.38 0.92
CA ARG A 96 4.08 15.83 1.09
C ARG A 96 5.08 16.61 0.27
N LEU A 97 4.72 17.84 -0.03
CA LEU A 97 5.56 18.78 -0.72
C LEU A 97 6.02 19.88 0.23
N PHE A 98 7.29 20.23 0.14
CA PHE A 98 7.88 21.36 0.84
C PHE A 98 8.46 22.34 -0.17
N SER A 99 8.50 23.61 0.18
CA SER A 99 9.25 24.60 -0.58
C SER A 99 10.44 25.14 0.18
N GLN A 100 11.39 25.69 -0.57
CA GLN A 100 12.54 26.39 -0.02
C GLN A 100 12.53 27.83 -0.50
N GLY A 101 12.57 28.76 0.46
CA GLY A 101 12.71 30.19 0.21
C GLY A 101 14.12 30.72 0.49
N LYS A 102 14.23 32.04 0.72
CA LYS A 102 15.52 32.71 0.95
C LYS A 102 16.30 32.17 2.16
N ASN A 103 15.60 31.74 3.21
CA ASN A 103 16.19 31.29 4.46
C ASN A 103 16.75 29.85 4.40
N ASP A 104 16.68 29.18 3.25
CA ASP A 104 17.14 27.80 3.03
C ASP A 104 16.46 26.72 3.89
N VAL A 105 15.40 27.08 4.62
CA VAL A 105 14.56 26.17 5.39
C VAL A 105 13.45 25.60 4.50
N TRP A 106 13.24 24.29 4.58
CA TRP A 106 12.09 23.62 3.95
C TRP A 106 10.83 23.85 4.80
N THR A 107 9.77 24.39 4.18
CA THR A 107 8.51 24.70 4.86
C THR A 107 7.31 24.30 4.01
N ASN A 108 6.11 24.35 4.61
CA ASN A 108 4.84 24.16 3.91
C ASN A 108 4.32 25.46 3.26
N GLU A 109 5.04 26.57 3.41
CA GLU A 109 4.72 27.83 2.74
C GLU A 109 5.23 27.80 1.28
N PRO A 110 4.76 28.68 0.37
CA PRO A 110 3.63 29.59 0.51
C PRO A 110 2.27 28.87 0.51
N GLU A 111 1.16 29.61 0.66
CA GLU A 111 -0.22 29.09 0.70
C GLU A 111 -0.54 28.05 -0.40
N ALA A 112 0.00 28.22 -1.61
CA ALA A 112 -0.18 27.25 -2.69
C ALA A 112 0.33 25.84 -2.34
N VAL A 113 1.43 25.74 -1.59
CA VAL A 113 2.00 24.47 -1.10
C VAL A 113 1.15 23.88 0.01
N GLU A 114 0.58 24.70 0.89
CA GLU A 114 -0.38 24.26 1.92
C GLU A 114 -1.64 23.68 1.27
N ILE A 115 -2.25 24.40 0.33
CA ILE A 115 -3.43 23.95 -0.42
C ILE A 115 -3.14 22.65 -1.18
N PHE A 116 -1.96 22.54 -1.79
CA PHE A 116 -1.53 21.31 -2.44
C PHE A 116 -1.47 20.15 -1.44
N ASN A 117 -0.79 20.34 -0.31
CA ASN A 117 -0.66 19.29 0.71
C ASN A 117 -2.01 18.87 1.31
N ASP A 118 -2.92 19.82 1.55
CA ASP A 118 -4.28 19.55 2.00
C ASP A 118 -5.12 18.81 0.97
N THR A 119 -4.90 19.08 -0.32
CA THR A 119 -5.55 18.36 -1.42
C THR A 119 -5.05 16.93 -1.47
N ILE A 120 -3.73 16.74 -1.42
CA ILE A 120 -3.09 15.43 -1.42
C ILE A 120 -3.53 14.64 -0.19
N SER A 121 -3.54 15.19 1.02
CA SER A 121 -3.90 14.44 2.23
C SER A 121 -5.30 13.83 2.20
N ARG A 122 -6.23 14.42 1.44
CA ARG A 122 -7.61 13.90 1.29
C ARG A 122 -7.73 12.74 0.31
N LEU A 123 -6.72 12.53 -0.53
CA LEU A 123 -6.65 11.40 -1.44
C LEU A 123 -6.11 10.14 -0.75
N TRP A 124 -5.52 10.26 0.44
CA TRP A 124 -4.95 9.11 1.15
C TRP A 124 -5.93 8.53 2.19
N PRO A 125 -5.81 7.22 2.49
CA PRO A 125 -4.77 6.30 2.01
C PRO A 125 -5.08 5.69 0.62
N ILE A 126 -4.02 5.41 -0.16
CA ILE A 126 -4.13 4.77 -1.48
C ILE A 126 -4.40 3.25 -1.40
N VAL A 127 -4.08 2.64 -0.27
CA VAL A 127 -4.39 1.25 0.10
C VAL A 127 -5.08 1.28 1.46
N THR A 128 -6.11 0.47 1.67
CA THR A 128 -6.71 0.29 3.00
C THR A 128 -6.10 -0.92 3.70
N GLN A 129 -6.18 -0.96 5.04
CA GLN A 129 -5.65 -2.10 5.80
C GLN A 129 -6.27 -3.43 5.34
N GLY A 130 -7.59 -3.48 5.12
CA GLY A 130 -8.27 -4.70 4.68
C GLY A 130 -7.89 -5.15 3.25
N GLU A 131 -7.32 -4.26 2.44
CA GLU A 131 -6.75 -4.64 1.13
C GLU A 131 -5.33 -5.16 1.30
N LEU A 132 -4.51 -4.52 2.13
CA LEU A 132 -3.18 -5.01 2.47
C LEU A 132 -3.25 -6.43 3.09
N ASP A 133 -4.22 -6.66 3.97
CA ASP A 133 -4.42 -7.95 4.66
C ASP A 133 -4.63 -9.12 3.70
N GLN A 134 -5.10 -8.88 2.46
CA GLN A 134 -5.26 -9.91 1.42
C GLN A 134 -3.92 -10.43 0.88
N TYR A 135 -2.86 -9.66 1.09
CA TYR A 135 -1.50 -9.95 0.63
C TYR A 135 -0.53 -10.20 1.79
N THR A 136 -0.97 -9.99 3.03
CA THR A 136 -0.20 -10.24 4.26
C THR A 136 -0.14 -11.73 4.58
N ILE A 137 1.05 -12.21 4.95
CA ILE A 137 1.23 -13.57 5.45
C ILE A 137 1.03 -13.56 6.96
N TRP A 138 -0.02 -14.25 7.41
CA TRP A 138 -0.39 -14.36 8.83
C TRP A 138 0.09 -15.68 9.43
N GLU A 139 0.60 -15.62 10.66
CA GLU A 139 0.92 -16.80 11.47
C GLU A 139 0.23 -16.71 12.84
N ASP A 140 -0.17 -17.87 13.38
CA ASP A 140 -0.69 -17.95 14.74
C ASP A 140 0.48 -17.89 15.74
N ASP A 141 0.49 -16.88 16.61
CA ASP A 141 1.44 -16.74 17.71
C ASP A 141 1.34 -17.97 18.63
N PRO A 142 2.37 -18.83 18.69
CA PRO A 142 2.30 -20.09 19.44
C PRO A 142 2.21 -19.88 20.95
N LYS A 143 2.53 -18.67 21.45
CA LYS A 143 2.50 -18.32 22.88
C LYS A 143 1.15 -17.75 23.31
N TRP A 144 0.46 -17.02 22.43
CA TRP A 144 -0.75 -16.27 22.78
C TRP A 144 -1.99 -16.62 21.95
N GLY A 145 -1.86 -17.44 20.90
CA GLY A 145 -2.96 -17.89 20.04
C GLY A 145 -3.60 -16.77 19.21
N ARG A 146 -2.90 -15.64 19.03
CA ARG A 146 -3.33 -14.49 18.21
C ARG A 146 -2.67 -14.55 16.85
N GLN A 147 -3.33 -14.05 15.80
CA GLN A 147 -2.69 -13.88 14.50
C GLN A 147 -1.73 -12.70 14.52
N MET A 148 -0.52 -12.88 13.99
CA MET A 148 0.46 -11.83 13.76
C MET A 148 0.91 -11.86 12.29
N ALA A 149 1.13 -10.69 11.71
CA ALA A 149 1.73 -10.59 10.39
C ALA A 149 3.19 -11.03 10.50
N LEU A 150 3.55 -12.09 9.78
CA LEU A 150 4.93 -12.57 9.69
C LEU A 150 5.72 -11.73 8.67
N GLU A 151 5.05 -11.38 7.57
CA GLU A 151 5.61 -10.57 6.50
C GLU A 151 4.50 -9.76 5.83
N GLN A 152 4.74 -8.46 5.66
CA GLN A 152 3.90 -7.60 4.84
C GLN A 152 4.54 -7.40 3.47
N PRO A 153 3.75 -7.27 2.39
CA PRO A 153 4.30 -6.97 1.07
C PRO A 153 5.20 -5.72 1.05
N LEU A 154 4.90 -4.73 1.90
CA LEU A 154 5.67 -3.49 2.02
C LEU A 154 7.12 -3.72 2.45
N ASP A 155 7.38 -4.75 3.25
CA ASP A 155 8.73 -5.07 3.77
C ASP A 155 9.73 -5.37 2.64
N LYS A 156 9.24 -5.89 1.51
CA LYS A 156 10.05 -6.26 0.35
C LYS A 156 9.87 -5.35 -0.86
N LEU A 157 8.91 -4.43 -0.79
CA LEU A 157 8.54 -3.60 -1.92
C LEU A 157 9.55 -2.49 -2.16
N ASN A 158 10.06 -2.38 -3.38
CA ASN A 158 10.91 -1.26 -3.76
C ASN A 158 10.05 -0.05 -4.16
N ILE A 159 9.45 0.62 -3.16
CA ILE A 159 8.58 1.78 -3.36
C ILE A 159 9.25 2.88 -4.18
N GLN A 160 10.55 3.11 -4.01
CA GLN A 160 11.29 4.11 -4.79
C GLN A 160 11.21 3.85 -6.30
N LYS A 161 11.37 2.59 -6.72
CA LYS A 161 11.28 2.18 -8.13
C LYS A 161 9.88 2.33 -8.70
N ILE A 162 8.84 2.37 -7.86
CA ILE A 162 7.45 2.50 -8.28
C ILE A 162 7.04 3.97 -8.32
N VAL A 163 7.32 4.71 -7.25
CA VAL A 163 6.80 6.08 -7.03
C VAL A 163 7.60 7.14 -7.79
N LEU A 164 8.93 6.99 -7.92
CA LEU A 164 9.74 8.00 -8.60
C LEU A 164 9.42 8.11 -10.10
N PRO A 165 9.26 7.02 -10.88
CA PRO A 165 8.80 7.11 -12.26
C PRO A 165 7.42 7.76 -12.40
N TRP A 166 6.50 7.49 -11.47
CA TRP A 166 5.17 8.07 -11.46
C TRP A 166 5.21 9.60 -11.28
N PHE A 167 6.00 10.11 -10.34
CA PHE A 167 6.21 11.56 -10.22
C PHE A 167 6.88 12.17 -11.45
N LYS A 168 7.87 11.48 -12.04
CA LYS A 168 8.52 11.96 -13.27
C LYS A 168 7.49 12.13 -14.40
N LYS A 169 6.57 11.18 -14.56
CA LYS A 169 5.46 11.26 -15.52
C LYS A 169 4.59 12.47 -15.24
N ILE A 170 4.10 12.63 -14.00
CA ILE A 170 3.26 13.77 -13.59
C ILE A 170 3.95 15.09 -13.91
N LEU A 171 5.20 15.27 -13.46
CA LEU A 171 5.94 16.51 -13.68
C LEU A 171 6.22 16.77 -15.17
N SER A 172 6.45 15.74 -15.98
CA SER A 172 6.63 15.92 -17.42
C SER A 172 5.38 16.47 -18.12
N GLU A 173 4.19 16.21 -17.57
CA GLU A 173 2.91 16.64 -18.11
C GLU A 173 2.41 17.97 -17.55
N THR A 174 2.91 18.39 -16.39
CA THR A 174 2.40 19.56 -15.65
C THR A 174 3.38 20.70 -15.48
N ARG A 175 4.69 20.47 -15.71
CA ARG A 175 5.73 21.45 -15.38
C ARG A 175 5.57 22.81 -16.08
N GLY A 176 5.13 22.82 -17.34
CA GLY A 176 4.98 24.07 -18.10
C GLY A 176 6.22 24.96 -18.01
N ASP A 177 6.00 26.24 -17.69
CA ASP A 177 7.04 27.26 -17.54
C ASP A 177 7.66 27.32 -16.14
N PHE A 178 7.33 26.38 -15.23
CA PHE A 178 7.87 26.35 -13.89
C PHE A 178 9.40 26.15 -13.90
N SER A 179 10.13 27.23 -13.63
CA SER A 179 11.58 27.31 -13.83
C SER A 179 12.40 26.75 -12.66
N TYR A 180 11.78 26.51 -11.51
CA TYR A 180 12.51 26.14 -10.31
C TYR A 180 12.78 24.62 -10.23
N PRO A 181 13.88 24.21 -9.56
CA PRO A 181 14.13 22.81 -9.24
C PRO A 181 12.95 22.15 -8.51
N ILE A 182 12.66 20.92 -8.89
CA ILE A 182 11.76 20.02 -8.16
C ILE A 182 12.57 18.77 -7.87
N THR A 183 12.75 18.45 -6.60
CA THR A 183 13.49 17.27 -6.14
C THR A 183 12.56 16.33 -5.39
N ALA A 184 12.98 15.08 -5.19
CA ALA A 184 12.21 14.11 -4.43
C ALA A 184 13.13 13.22 -3.58
N SER A 185 12.69 12.85 -2.38
CA SER A 185 13.28 11.83 -1.52
C SER A 185 12.22 10.83 -1.07
N VAL A 186 12.67 9.63 -0.70
CA VAL A 186 11.81 8.63 -0.07
C VAL A 186 12.38 8.32 1.30
N HIS A 187 11.55 8.54 2.32
CA HIS A 187 11.86 8.32 3.72
C HIS A 187 11.17 7.06 4.18
N ASP A 188 11.99 6.11 4.61
CA ASP A 188 11.52 4.93 5.32
C ASP A 188 11.25 5.33 6.78
N VAL A 189 9.98 5.36 7.19
CA VAL A 189 9.59 5.67 8.57
C VAL A 189 9.49 4.37 9.39
N THR A 190 9.87 3.20 8.84
CA THR A 190 10.05 2.01 9.67
C THR A 190 11.18 2.29 10.66
N MET A 191 10.78 2.65 11.89
CA MET A 191 11.72 2.90 12.97
C MET A 191 12.60 1.66 13.13
N PRO A 192 13.89 1.81 13.49
CA PRO A 192 14.60 0.68 14.04
C PRO A 192 13.82 0.21 15.27
N VAL A 193 13.31 -1.02 15.24
CA VAL A 193 12.91 -1.72 16.45
C VAL A 193 14.19 -1.83 17.27
N GLU A 194 14.33 -0.99 18.30
CA GLU A 194 15.36 -1.18 19.31
C GLU A 194 15.15 -2.58 19.90
N ILE A 195 16.16 -3.46 19.71
CA ILE A 195 16.24 -4.80 20.26
C ILE A 195 16.71 -4.72 21.71
#